data_AF-A0A953B7J7-F1
#
_entry.id   AF-A0A953B7J7-F1
#
_cell.length_a   1.000
_cell.length_b   1.000
_cell.length_c   1.000
_cell.angle_alpha   90.00
_cell.angle_beta   90.00
_cell.angle_gamma   90.00
#
_symmetry.space_group_name_H-M   'P 1'
#
loop_
_entity.id
_entity.type
_entity.pdbx_description
1 polymer ?
#
loop_
_entity_poly.entity_id
_entity_poly.type
_entity_poly.pdbx_seq_one_letter_code
_entity_poly.pdbx_strand_id
1 'polypeptide(L)'
;MKSPLEAPAKQIPEETSAKPAPQKPAPTVIDTSRMARGQREAMELAEAARDPLEDRGSFASNLFIGRYDFNRIYPYPAQSAEDRAAGEEFLRKLENYLREQVDPDEIDRTGEIPPENFKGLAEIGAFGIKVPKKYGGLGLSQYNYGRAAMLLGSWDENLAALVSAHQSIGVAQPLLLFGTEEQKQKYLPRVAAGEISAFALTERHAGSDPATLSLR
;
A
#
# COMPACT_ATOMS: atom_id res chain seq x y z
N MET A 1 20.22 1.71 4.79
CA MET A 1 19.18 2.73 5.06
C MET A 1 17.83 2.03 5.16
N LYS A 2 16.86 2.57 5.91
CA LYS A 2 15.57 1.93 6.18
C LYS A 2 14.79 1.71 4.86
N SER A 3 14.21 0.52 4.71
CA SER A 3 13.46 0.10 3.52
C SER A 3 12.23 1.00 3.31
N PRO A 4 11.79 1.29 2.07
CA PRO A 4 10.58 2.07 1.77
C PRO A 4 9.26 1.49 2.30
N LEU A 5 9.30 0.31 2.94
CA LEU A 5 8.18 -0.33 3.63
C LEU A 5 8.29 -0.27 5.16
N GLU A 6 9.43 0.19 5.67
CA GLU A 6 9.44 0.82 6.98
C GLU A 6 8.95 2.24 6.76
N ALA A 7 7.63 2.43 6.91
CA ALA A 7 7.16 3.74 7.32
C ALA A 7 8.09 4.20 8.48
N PRO A 8 8.57 5.45 8.49
CA PRO A 8 9.26 6.02 9.64
C PRO A 8 8.54 5.55 10.90
N ALA A 9 9.25 5.10 11.93
CA ALA A 9 8.62 4.54 13.13
C ALA A 9 7.59 5.48 13.81
N LYS A 10 7.52 6.74 13.37
CA LYS A 10 6.51 7.75 13.72
C LYS A 10 5.26 7.78 12.83
N GLN A 11 5.35 7.38 11.56
CA GLN A 11 4.29 7.55 10.56
C GLN A 11 3.11 6.55 10.75
N ILE A 12 3.37 5.29 11.14
CA ILE A 12 2.29 4.32 11.43
C ILE A 12 1.53 4.69 12.72
N PRO A 13 2.19 5.04 13.85
CA PRO A 13 1.48 5.52 15.03
C PRO A 13 0.73 6.85 14.80
N GLU A 14 1.24 7.77 14.00
CA GLU A 14 0.58 9.06 13.72
C GLU A 14 -0.73 8.93 12.94
N GLU A 15 -0.84 7.94 12.04
CA GLU A 15 -2.03 7.72 11.22
C GLU A 15 -3.08 6.80 11.89
N THR A 16 -2.67 5.94 12.82
CA THR A 16 -3.54 4.87 13.39
C THR A 16 -3.80 4.96 14.89
N SER A 17 -3.12 5.85 15.62
CA SER A 17 -3.39 6.08 17.05
C SER A 17 -4.44 7.16 17.23
N ALA A 18 -5.31 7.03 18.24
CA ALA A 18 -6.05 8.18 18.74
C ALA A 18 -5.04 9.27 19.12
N LYS A 19 -5.15 10.45 18.52
CA LYS A 19 -4.21 11.55 18.75
C LYS A 19 -4.15 11.88 20.24
N PRO A 20 -2.95 12.01 20.84
CA PRO A 20 -2.83 12.60 22.16
C PRO A 20 -3.50 13.97 22.15
N ALA A 21 -4.22 14.30 23.23
CA ALA A 21 -4.83 15.62 23.38
C ALA A 21 -3.77 16.70 23.13
N PRO A 22 -4.07 17.73 22.32
CA PRO A 22 -3.09 18.74 21.95
C PRO A 22 -2.54 19.44 23.20
N GLN A 23 -1.21 19.55 23.31
CA GLN A 23 -0.52 20.13 24.46
C GLN A 23 -0.74 21.66 24.60
N LYS A 24 -1.33 22.31 23.58
CA LYS A 24 -1.80 23.70 23.64
C LYS A 24 -3.10 23.83 22.85
N PRO A 25 -4.11 24.57 23.36
CA PRO A 25 -5.30 24.88 22.59
C PRO A 25 -4.91 25.71 21.36
N ALA A 26 -5.25 25.22 20.18
CA ALA A 26 -5.20 26.01 18.96
C ALA A 26 -6.12 27.23 19.12
N PRO A 27 -5.77 28.40 18.56
CA PRO A 27 -6.66 29.56 18.60
C PRO A 27 -7.99 29.18 17.95
N THR A 28 -9.06 29.19 18.73
CA THR A 28 -10.40 28.90 18.25
C THR A 28 -10.83 29.98 17.26
N VAL A 29 -11.17 29.56 16.04
CA VAL A 29 -11.65 30.46 14.98
C VAL A 29 -13.06 31.00 15.30
N ILE A 30 -13.77 30.32 16.20
CA ILE A 30 -15.13 30.66 16.64
C ILE A 30 -15.05 31.40 17.98
N ASP A 31 -15.67 32.58 18.06
CA ASP A 31 -15.85 33.32 19.32
C ASP A 31 -16.84 32.57 20.22
N THR A 32 -16.30 31.86 21.22
CA THR A 32 -17.08 31.08 22.19
C THR A 32 -17.50 31.88 23.42
N SER A 33 -17.15 33.18 23.52
CA SER A 33 -17.33 34.01 24.71
C SER A 33 -18.79 34.14 25.17
N ARG A 34 -19.74 33.98 24.24
CA ARG A 34 -21.19 34.07 24.48
C ARG A 34 -21.89 32.72 24.68
N MET A 35 -21.15 31.61 24.61
CA MET A 35 -21.72 30.26 24.77
C MET A 35 -21.85 29.86 26.24
N ALA A 36 -22.89 29.06 26.56
CA ALA A 36 -23.03 28.42 27.86
C ALA A 36 -21.87 27.44 28.11
N ARG A 37 -21.48 27.25 29.38
CA ARG A 37 -20.26 26.52 29.76
C ARG A 37 -20.12 25.14 29.10
N GLY A 38 -21.17 24.32 29.13
CA GLY A 38 -21.13 22.98 28.52
C GLY A 38 -21.05 23.00 26.99
N GLN A 39 -21.63 24.01 26.33
CA GLN A 39 -21.50 24.18 24.87
C GLN A 39 -20.10 24.64 24.49
N ARG A 40 -19.50 25.51 25.29
CA ARG A 40 -18.13 25.97 25.10
C ARG A 40 -17.13 24.82 25.24
N GLU A 41 -17.25 24.03 26.31
CA GLU A 41 -16.38 22.87 26.56
C GLU A 41 -16.48 21.82 25.44
N ALA A 42 -17.69 21.53 24.94
CA ALA A 42 -17.89 20.62 23.81
C ALA A 42 -17.33 21.16 22.49
N MET A 43 -17.50 22.46 22.23
CA MET A 43 -16.97 23.12 21.03
C MET A 43 -15.43 23.20 21.06
N GLU A 44 -14.85 23.52 22.20
CA GLU A 44 -13.40 23.57 22.39
C GLU A 44 -12.78 22.17 22.24
N LEU A 45 -13.44 21.10 22.70
CA LEU A 45 -13.00 19.72 22.45
C LEU A 45 -13.07 19.35 20.96
N ALA A 46 -14.14 19.75 20.27
CA ALA A 46 -14.30 19.50 18.83
C ALA A 46 -13.27 20.30 17.99
N GLU A 47 -12.98 21.54 18.37
CA GLU A 47 -11.94 22.37 17.75
C GLU A 47 -10.52 21.87 18.11
N ALA A 48 -10.28 21.38 19.32
CA ALA A 48 -9.01 20.77 19.71
C ALA A 48 -8.74 19.43 19.03
N ALA A 49 -9.79 18.67 18.72
CA ALA A 49 -9.72 17.45 17.91
C ALA A 49 -9.59 17.74 16.40
N ARG A 50 -9.77 19.00 15.97
CA ARG A 50 -9.59 19.41 14.58
C ARG A 50 -8.10 19.63 14.32
N ASP A 51 -7.50 18.74 13.53
CA ASP A 51 -6.13 18.96 13.07
C ASP A 51 -5.94 20.35 12.42
N PRO A 52 -4.81 21.03 12.70
CA PRO A 52 -4.56 22.37 12.18
C PRO A 52 -4.51 22.37 10.64
N LEU A 53 -5.20 23.34 10.03
CA LEU A 53 -5.33 23.51 8.57
C LEU A 53 -4.00 23.79 7.85
N GLU A 54 -2.96 24.17 8.57
CA GLU A 54 -1.66 24.56 7.99
C GLU A 54 -0.81 23.35 7.57
N ASP A 55 -1.09 22.17 8.13
CA ASP A 55 -0.35 20.93 7.84
C ASP A 55 -1.23 19.88 7.12
N ARG A 56 -2.42 20.29 6.67
CA ARG A 56 -3.40 19.38 6.06
C ARG A 56 -3.18 19.21 4.56
N GLY A 57 -3.19 17.93 4.17
CA GLY A 57 -3.80 17.52 2.92
C GLY A 57 -2.85 17.16 1.79
N SER A 58 -3.21 16.13 1.03
CA SER A 58 -2.61 15.90 -0.29
C SER A 58 -2.86 17.12 -1.18
N PHE A 59 -2.07 17.27 -2.25
CA PHE A 59 -2.36 18.25 -3.30
C PHE A 59 -3.84 18.20 -3.73
N ALA A 60 -4.39 16.99 -3.93
CA ALA A 60 -5.79 16.80 -4.30
C ALA A 60 -6.78 17.36 -3.28
N SER A 61 -6.56 17.12 -1.98
CA SER A 61 -7.47 17.66 -0.95
C SER A 61 -7.43 19.20 -0.86
N ASN A 62 -6.27 19.81 -1.13
CA ASN A 62 -6.11 21.27 -1.11
C ASN A 62 -6.85 21.96 -2.26
N LEU A 63 -7.07 21.28 -3.40
CA LEU A 63 -7.86 21.81 -4.50
C LEU A 63 -9.30 22.14 -4.10
N PHE A 64 -9.92 21.35 -3.21
CA PHE A 64 -11.30 21.55 -2.76
C PHE A 64 -11.50 22.83 -1.93
N ILE A 65 -10.42 23.36 -1.35
CA ILE A 65 -10.43 24.57 -0.54
C ILE A 65 -9.71 25.74 -1.23
N GLY A 66 -9.49 25.64 -2.54
CA GLY A 66 -8.86 26.70 -3.35
C GLY A 66 -7.37 26.91 -3.03
N ARG A 67 -6.68 25.91 -2.49
CA ARG A 67 -5.23 25.94 -2.21
C ARG A 67 -4.48 25.14 -3.26
N TYR A 68 -3.48 25.76 -3.91
CA TYR A 68 -2.72 25.18 -5.02
C TYR A 68 -1.23 25.01 -4.65
N ASP A 69 -0.95 24.22 -3.62
CA ASP A 69 0.42 23.98 -3.14
C ASP A 69 1.16 22.94 -4.02
N PHE A 70 1.73 23.41 -5.13
CA PHE A 70 2.46 22.57 -6.09
C PHE A 70 3.70 21.91 -5.51
N ASN A 71 4.25 22.39 -4.40
CA ASN A 71 5.41 21.77 -3.75
C ASN A 71 5.12 20.34 -3.27
N ARG A 72 3.83 19.95 -3.18
CA ARG A 72 3.40 18.60 -2.82
C ARG A 72 3.50 17.57 -3.94
N ILE A 73 3.65 18.03 -5.19
CA ILE A 73 3.76 17.17 -6.39
C ILE A 73 4.95 17.53 -7.29
N TYR A 74 5.63 18.65 -7.03
CA TYR A 74 6.77 19.14 -7.78
C TYR A 74 7.90 19.59 -6.85
N PRO A 75 9.18 19.29 -7.16
CA PRO A 75 9.64 18.49 -8.30
C PRO A 75 9.19 17.02 -8.18
N TYR A 76 9.11 16.33 -9.32
CA TYR A 76 8.72 14.92 -9.32
C TYR A 76 9.69 14.12 -8.42
N PRO A 77 9.19 13.28 -7.50
CA PRO A 77 10.04 12.50 -6.61
C PRO A 77 11.01 11.62 -7.41
N ALA A 78 12.31 11.84 -7.22
CA ALA A 78 13.35 11.05 -7.87
C ALA A 78 13.65 9.77 -7.06
N GLN A 79 13.74 8.64 -7.75
CA GLN A 79 14.23 7.39 -7.17
C GLN A 79 15.73 7.50 -6.86
N SER A 80 16.18 6.99 -5.71
CA SER A 80 17.62 6.94 -5.40
C SER A 80 18.35 5.96 -6.31
N ALA A 81 19.65 6.19 -6.53
CA ALA A 81 20.46 5.28 -7.36
C ALA A 81 20.51 3.84 -6.79
N GLU A 82 20.56 3.70 -5.46
CA GLU A 82 20.54 2.41 -4.77
C GLU A 82 19.21 1.67 -5.00
N ASP A 83 18.07 2.35 -4.80
CA ASP A 83 16.75 1.74 -5.01
C ASP A 83 16.55 1.38 -6.49
N ARG A 84 17.01 2.24 -7.41
CA ARG A 84 16.95 1.96 -8.84
C ARG A 84 17.73 0.70 -9.21
N ALA A 85 18.98 0.59 -8.75
CA ALA A 85 19.84 -0.55 -9.03
C ALA A 85 19.26 -1.86 -8.48
N ALA A 86 18.70 -1.83 -7.26
CA ALA A 86 18.03 -2.99 -6.67
C ALA A 86 16.84 -3.48 -7.52
N GLY A 87 16.04 -2.55 -8.05
CA GLY A 87 14.93 -2.87 -8.94
C GLY A 87 15.36 -3.38 -10.31
N GLU A 88 16.41 -2.82 -10.90
CA GLU A 88 16.90 -3.19 -12.24
C GLU A 88 17.39 -4.65 -12.31
N GLU A 89 17.96 -5.19 -11.22
CA GLU A 89 18.32 -6.61 -11.17
C GLU A 89 17.09 -7.51 -11.26
N PHE A 90 16.06 -7.24 -10.47
CA PHE A 90 14.82 -8.02 -10.47
C PHE A 90 14.06 -7.90 -11.79
N LEU A 91 13.93 -6.67 -12.32
CA LEU A 91 13.21 -6.43 -13.58
C LEU A 91 13.84 -7.17 -14.75
N ARG A 92 15.17 -7.29 -14.80
CA ARG A 92 15.85 -8.08 -15.83
C ARG A 92 15.56 -9.59 -15.71
N LYS A 93 15.51 -10.14 -14.49
CA LYS A 93 15.12 -11.54 -14.27
C LYS A 93 13.67 -11.78 -14.70
N LEU A 94 12.78 -10.85 -14.34
CA LEU A 94 11.37 -10.90 -14.72
C LEU A 94 11.20 -10.80 -16.23
N GLU A 95 11.85 -9.84 -16.91
CA GLU A 95 11.77 -9.70 -18.37
C GLU A 95 12.24 -10.96 -19.09
N ASN A 96 13.40 -11.51 -18.69
CA ASN A 96 13.91 -12.74 -19.29
C ASN A 96 12.93 -13.90 -19.09
N TYR A 97 12.37 -14.04 -17.88
CA TYR A 97 11.39 -15.08 -17.60
C TYR A 97 10.14 -14.95 -18.48
N LEU A 98 9.58 -13.73 -18.58
CA LEU A 98 8.42 -13.46 -19.42
C LEU A 98 8.70 -13.80 -20.89
N ARG A 99 9.85 -13.38 -21.42
CA ARG A 99 10.22 -13.62 -22.83
C ARG A 99 10.48 -15.09 -23.15
N GLU A 100 11.09 -15.83 -22.23
CA GLU A 100 11.57 -17.19 -22.50
C GLU A 100 10.56 -18.28 -22.11
N GLN A 101 9.68 -18.00 -21.14
CA GLN A 101 8.85 -19.03 -20.49
C GLN A 101 7.35 -18.76 -20.58
N VAL A 102 6.92 -17.51 -20.81
CA VAL A 102 5.49 -17.15 -20.79
C VAL A 102 4.96 -16.95 -22.21
N ASP A 103 4.02 -17.82 -22.60
CA ASP A 103 3.16 -17.62 -23.76
C ASP A 103 1.85 -16.91 -23.34
N PRO A 104 1.70 -15.59 -23.59
CA PRO A 104 0.48 -14.86 -23.25
C PRO A 104 -0.73 -15.31 -24.10
N ASP A 105 -0.51 -15.74 -25.34
CA ASP A 105 -1.58 -16.20 -26.23
C ASP A 105 -2.15 -17.54 -25.75
N GLU A 106 -1.33 -18.39 -25.12
CA GLU A 106 -1.79 -19.61 -24.45
C GLU A 106 -2.68 -19.29 -23.24
N ILE A 107 -2.26 -18.36 -22.38
CA ILE A 107 -3.01 -17.95 -21.18
C ILE A 107 -4.40 -17.45 -21.61
N ASP A 108 -4.46 -16.55 -22.59
CA ASP A 108 -5.74 -16.01 -23.06
C ASP A 108 -6.60 -17.06 -23.78
N ARG A 109 -5.99 -17.94 -24.59
CA ARG A 109 -6.72 -19.00 -25.31
C ARG A 109 -7.32 -20.04 -24.37
N THR A 110 -6.63 -20.36 -23.29
CA THR A 110 -7.05 -21.40 -22.33
C THR A 110 -7.87 -20.83 -21.17
N GLY A 111 -7.69 -19.55 -20.85
CA GLY A 111 -8.25 -18.91 -19.67
C GLY A 111 -7.56 -19.31 -18.37
N GLU A 112 -6.40 -19.97 -18.44
CA GLU A 112 -5.69 -20.53 -17.28
C GLU A 112 -4.21 -20.11 -17.32
N ILE A 113 -3.65 -19.75 -16.16
CA ILE A 113 -2.21 -19.53 -16.02
C ILE A 113 -1.54 -20.90 -15.82
N PRO A 114 -0.58 -21.31 -16.67
CA PRO A 114 0.09 -22.59 -16.50
C PRO A 114 0.80 -22.73 -15.13
N PRO A 115 0.75 -23.90 -14.46
CA PRO A 115 1.38 -24.11 -13.14
C PRO A 115 2.88 -23.78 -13.07
N GLU A 116 3.60 -23.98 -14.17
CA GLU A 116 5.00 -23.60 -14.34
C GLU A 116 5.23 -22.11 -14.22
N ASN A 117 4.25 -21.28 -14.63
CA ASN A 117 4.30 -19.83 -14.49
C ASN A 117 4.23 -19.41 -13.03
N PHE A 118 3.41 -20.08 -12.21
CA PHE A 118 3.43 -19.86 -10.76
C PHE A 118 4.79 -20.23 -10.17
N LYS A 119 5.33 -21.39 -10.53
CA LYS A 119 6.62 -21.86 -10.01
C LYS A 119 7.76 -20.93 -10.39
N GLY A 120 7.89 -20.56 -11.66
CA GLY A 120 8.99 -19.70 -12.12
C GLY A 120 8.88 -18.28 -11.58
N LEU A 121 7.67 -17.72 -11.46
CA LEU A 121 7.44 -16.44 -10.78
C LEU A 121 7.84 -16.49 -9.29
N ALA A 122 7.58 -17.60 -8.60
CA ALA A 122 8.04 -17.81 -7.23
C ALA A 122 9.56 -17.88 -7.14
N GLU A 123 10.22 -18.61 -8.04
CA GLU A 123 11.68 -18.78 -8.08
C GLU A 123 12.44 -17.46 -8.29
N ILE A 124 11.89 -16.53 -9.10
CA ILE A 124 12.48 -15.20 -9.28
C ILE A 124 12.07 -14.19 -8.19
N GLY A 125 11.21 -14.58 -7.25
CA GLY A 125 10.75 -13.75 -6.13
C GLY A 125 9.62 -12.77 -6.46
N ALA A 126 8.87 -12.98 -7.54
CA ALA A 126 7.78 -12.09 -7.95
C ALA A 126 6.60 -12.06 -6.94
N PHE A 127 6.44 -13.12 -6.16
CA PHE A 127 5.50 -13.17 -5.02
C PHE A 127 6.08 -12.62 -3.71
N GLY A 128 7.25 -12.00 -3.73
CA GLY A 128 7.90 -11.43 -2.56
C GLY A 128 8.55 -10.08 -2.79
N ILE A 129 8.15 -9.35 -3.85
CA ILE A 129 8.81 -8.12 -4.32
C ILE A 129 8.99 -7.12 -3.17
N LYS A 130 7.93 -6.89 -2.41
CA LYS A 130 7.90 -5.93 -1.31
C LYS A 130 8.24 -6.56 0.04
N VAL A 131 8.03 -7.86 0.19
CA VAL A 131 8.22 -8.51 1.49
C VAL A 131 9.66 -8.25 1.98
N PRO A 132 9.87 -7.76 3.22
CA PRO A 132 11.20 -7.47 3.74
C PRO A 132 12.13 -8.69 3.67
N LYS A 133 13.41 -8.45 3.40
CA LYS A 133 14.44 -9.51 3.30
C LYS A 133 14.50 -10.42 4.53
N LYS A 134 14.24 -9.88 5.73
CA LYS A 134 14.19 -10.67 6.98
C LYS A 134 13.10 -11.75 7.00
N TYR A 135 12.10 -11.64 6.13
CA TYR A 135 11.05 -12.64 5.92
C TYR A 135 11.20 -13.35 4.56
N GLY A 136 12.37 -13.29 3.91
CA GLY A 136 12.63 -14.01 2.66
C GLY A 136 12.18 -13.34 1.36
N GLY A 137 11.65 -12.10 1.41
CA GLY A 137 11.32 -11.36 0.19
C GLY A 137 12.48 -10.52 -0.36
N LEU A 138 12.20 -9.76 -1.43
CA LEU A 138 13.20 -8.92 -2.10
C LEU A 138 13.41 -7.57 -1.40
N GLY A 139 12.41 -7.10 -0.65
CA GLY A 139 12.45 -5.82 0.07
C GLY A 139 12.53 -4.58 -0.84
N LEU A 140 12.01 -4.69 -2.07
CA LEU A 140 12.01 -3.61 -3.06
C LEU A 140 10.96 -2.55 -2.71
N SER A 141 11.20 -1.32 -3.19
CA SER A 141 10.29 -0.19 -3.01
C SER A 141 8.95 -0.37 -3.72
N GLN A 142 7.95 0.41 -3.28
CA GLN A 142 6.69 0.56 -4.00
C GLN A 142 6.89 1.04 -5.45
N TYR A 143 7.91 1.87 -5.70
CA TYR A 143 8.25 2.34 -7.04
C TYR A 143 8.73 1.19 -7.93
N ASN A 144 9.63 0.33 -7.42
CA ASN A 144 10.10 -0.85 -8.14
C ASN A 144 9.00 -1.90 -8.33
N TYR A 145 8.10 -2.06 -7.35
CA TYR A 145 6.90 -2.87 -7.53
C TYR A 145 6.02 -2.33 -8.66
N GLY A 146 5.79 -1.01 -8.74
CA GLY A 146 5.08 -0.38 -9.85
C GLY A 146 5.75 -0.63 -11.21
N ARG A 147 7.08 -0.56 -11.28
CA ARG A 147 7.85 -0.92 -12.50
C ARG A 147 7.66 -2.38 -12.90
N ALA A 148 7.61 -3.30 -11.92
CA ALA A 148 7.37 -4.71 -12.19
C ALA A 148 5.93 -4.97 -12.66
N ALA A 149 4.94 -4.29 -12.06
CA ALA A 149 3.55 -4.36 -12.49
C ALA A 149 3.37 -3.85 -13.93
N MET A 150 4.02 -2.72 -14.29
CA MET A 150 4.01 -2.24 -15.68
C MET A 150 4.64 -3.22 -16.65
N LEU A 151 5.75 -3.87 -16.27
CA LEU A 151 6.39 -4.87 -17.12
C LEU A 151 5.51 -6.11 -17.30
N LEU A 152 4.92 -6.63 -16.22
CA LEU A 152 3.95 -7.73 -16.28
C LEU A 152 2.78 -7.38 -17.20
N GLY A 153 2.10 -6.26 -16.97
CA GLY A 153 0.92 -5.86 -17.75
C GLY A 153 1.24 -5.51 -19.21
N SER A 154 2.50 -5.14 -19.51
CA SER A 154 2.94 -4.99 -20.90
C SER A 154 3.12 -6.31 -21.65
N TRP A 155 3.16 -7.44 -20.92
CA TRP A 155 3.31 -8.79 -21.47
C TRP A 155 2.01 -9.59 -21.39
N ASP A 156 1.44 -9.72 -20.18
CA ASP A 156 0.18 -10.40 -19.90
C ASP A 156 -0.50 -9.80 -18.65
N GLU A 157 -1.73 -9.33 -18.80
CA GLU A 157 -2.46 -8.66 -17.71
C GLU A 157 -2.99 -9.67 -16.67
N ASN A 158 -3.15 -10.95 -17.02
CA ASN A 158 -3.56 -11.98 -16.06
C ASN A 158 -2.45 -12.24 -15.03
N LEU A 159 -1.18 -12.28 -15.46
CA LEU A 159 -0.02 -12.35 -14.58
C LEU A 159 0.14 -11.07 -13.73
N ALA A 160 -0.11 -9.90 -14.33
CA ALA A 160 -0.12 -8.65 -13.58
C ALA A 160 -1.18 -8.67 -12.48
N ALA A 161 -2.40 -9.12 -12.79
CA ALA A 161 -3.50 -9.28 -11.84
C ALA A 161 -3.16 -10.31 -10.75
N LEU A 162 -2.57 -11.46 -11.10
CA LEU A 162 -2.14 -12.49 -10.15
C LEU A 162 -1.15 -11.94 -9.12
N VAL A 163 -0.05 -11.33 -9.60
CA VAL A 163 0.98 -10.77 -8.72
C VAL A 163 0.42 -9.59 -7.91
N SER A 164 -0.44 -8.77 -8.51
CA SER A 164 -1.09 -7.64 -7.84
C SER A 164 -2.03 -8.07 -6.73
N ALA A 165 -2.98 -8.97 -7.02
CA ALA A 165 -3.90 -9.50 -6.02
C ALA A 165 -3.14 -10.14 -4.85
N HIS A 166 -2.08 -10.90 -5.15
CA HIS A 166 -1.26 -11.56 -4.15
C HIS A 166 -0.52 -10.60 -3.21
N GLN A 167 0.12 -9.55 -3.76
CA GLN A 167 1.07 -8.69 -3.04
C GLN A 167 0.43 -7.41 -2.47
N SER A 168 -0.59 -6.88 -3.15
CA SER A 168 -1.13 -5.54 -2.86
C SER A 168 -2.36 -5.57 -1.97
N ILE A 169 -3.20 -6.60 -2.09
CA ILE A 169 -4.43 -6.75 -1.27
C ILE A 169 -4.49 -8.09 -0.56
N GLY A 170 -3.79 -9.10 -1.07
CA GLY A 170 -3.60 -10.39 -0.43
C GLY A 170 -2.78 -10.28 0.86
N VAL A 171 -2.53 -11.42 1.50
CA VAL A 171 -2.06 -11.54 2.89
C VAL A 171 -0.83 -10.67 3.21
N ALA A 172 0.06 -10.45 2.25
CA ALA A 172 1.28 -9.65 2.44
C ALA A 172 0.99 -8.24 2.97
N GLN A 173 0.11 -7.49 2.31
CA GLN A 173 -0.08 -6.07 2.59
C GLN A 173 -0.76 -5.82 3.95
N PRO A 174 -1.88 -6.48 4.32
CA PRO A 174 -2.47 -6.33 5.64
C PRO A 174 -1.53 -6.75 6.76
N LEU A 175 -0.73 -7.81 6.59
CA LEU A 175 0.24 -8.22 7.60
C LEU A 175 1.37 -7.22 7.78
N LEU A 176 1.87 -6.62 6.70
CA LEU A 176 2.90 -5.59 6.79
C LEU A 176 2.40 -4.35 7.54
N LEU A 177 1.15 -3.94 7.31
CA LEU A 177 0.56 -2.74 7.91
C LEU A 177 0.04 -2.96 9.33
N PHE A 178 -0.66 -4.08 9.57
CA PHE A 178 -1.46 -4.29 10.77
C PHE A 178 -1.12 -5.58 11.53
N GLY A 179 -0.29 -6.45 10.96
CA GLY A 179 0.06 -7.73 11.56
C GLY A 179 0.96 -7.59 12.79
N THR A 180 0.79 -8.50 13.75
CA THR A 180 1.75 -8.66 14.85
C THR A 180 3.06 -9.26 14.34
N GLU A 181 4.14 -9.15 15.10
CA GLU A 181 5.41 -9.77 14.69
C GLU A 181 5.30 -11.29 14.58
N GLU A 182 4.52 -11.95 15.43
CA GLU A 182 4.26 -13.40 15.36
C GLU A 182 3.55 -13.78 14.06
N GLN A 183 2.56 -12.99 13.63
CA GLN A 183 1.85 -13.21 12.37
C GLN A 183 2.78 -12.98 11.17
N LYS A 184 3.57 -11.90 11.20
CA LYS A 184 4.55 -11.61 10.14
C LYS A 184 5.57 -12.73 9.98
N GLN A 185 6.16 -13.20 11.08
CA GLN A 185 7.12 -14.31 11.08
C GLN A 185 6.51 -15.62 10.57
N LYS A 186 5.23 -15.87 10.87
CA LYS A 186 4.54 -17.10 10.46
C LYS A 186 4.16 -17.10 8.97
N TYR A 187 3.72 -15.97 8.43
CA TYR A 187 3.04 -15.94 7.12
C TYR A 187 3.86 -15.27 6.01
N LEU A 188 4.64 -14.22 6.30
CA LEU A 188 5.41 -13.53 5.25
C LEU A 188 6.47 -14.41 4.58
N PRO A 189 7.17 -15.34 5.27
CA PRO A 189 8.06 -16.29 4.61
C PRO A 189 7.36 -17.21 3.62
N ARG A 190 6.12 -17.59 3.90
CA ARG A 190 5.31 -18.46 3.04
C ARG A 190 4.86 -17.73 1.77
N VAL A 191 4.40 -16.50 1.96
CA VAL A 191 4.08 -15.56 0.86
C VAL A 191 5.30 -15.37 -0.04
N ALA A 192 6.46 -15.03 0.52
CA ALA A 192 7.67 -14.82 -0.25
C ALA A 192 8.17 -16.08 -0.97
N ALA A 193 7.87 -17.27 -0.43
CA ALA A 193 8.17 -18.56 -1.05
C ALA A 193 7.17 -18.98 -2.16
N GLY A 194 6.17 -18.16 -2.45
CA GLY A 194 5.20 -18.40 -3.52
C GLY A 194 3.92 -19.11 -3.11
N GLU A 195 3.61 -19.21 -1.80
CA GLU A 195 2.26 -19.61 -1.41
C GLU A 195 1.25 -18.54 -1.81
N ILE A 196 0.34 -18.89 -2.69
CA ILE A 196 -0.63 -17.94 -3.25
C ILE A 196 -1.62 -17.49 -2.17
N SER A 197 -1.90 -16.19 -2.20
CA SER A 197 -2.81 -15.53 -1.28
C SER A 197 -3.84 -14.74 -2.08
N ALA A 198 -5.04 -14.61 -1.51
CA ALA A 198 -6.15 -13.91 -2.12
C ALA A 198 -6.81 -12.97 -1.13
N PHE A 199 -7.57 -12.00 -1.63
CA PHE A 199 -8.36 -11.08 -0.84
C PHE A 199 -9.86 -11.40 -1.01
N ALA A 200 -10.41 -12.12 -0.05
CA ALA A 200 -11.79 -12.60 -0.07
C ALA A 200 -12.73 -11.59 0.58
N LEU A 201 -13.06 -10.51 -0.14
CA LEU A 201 -14.00 -9.48 0.33
C LEU A 201 -15.36 -9.59 -0.35
N THR A 202 -15.41 -9.67 -1.67
CA THR A 202 -16.65 -9.55 -2.45
C THR A 202 -17.60 -10.72 -2.24
N GLU A 203 -18.89 -10.41 -2.06
CA GLU A 203 -19.99 -11.38 -2.00
C GLU A 203 -21.02 -11.11 -3.12
N ARG A 204 -21.94 -12.06 -3.35
CA ARG A 204 -22.96 -11.96 -4.42
C ARG A 204 -23.75 -10.64 -4.42
N HIS A 205 -23.97 -10.05 -3.25
CA HIS A 205 -24.77 -8.83 -3.05
C HIS A 205 -23.94 -7.63 -2.56
N ALA A 206 -22.64 -7.80 -2.33
CA ALA A 206 -21.77 -6.78 -1.74
C ALA A 206 -20.47 -6.67 -2.54
N GLY A 207 -20.36 -5.58 -3.30
CA GLY A 207 -19.17 -5.20 -4.08
C GLY A 207 -18.70 -3.80 -3.71
N SER A 208 -19.26 -2.78 -4.36
CA SER A 208 -18.95 -1.37 -4.07
C SER A 208 -19.34 -0.93 -2.65
N ASP A 209 -20.31 -1.60 -2.02
CA ASP A 209 -20.73 -1.37 -0.64
C ASP A 209 -20.31 -2.55 0.27
N PRO A 210 -19.04 -2.62 0.71
CA PRO A 210 -18.56 -3.69 1.59
C PRO A 210 -19.15 -3.60 3.01
N ALA A 211 -19.88 -2.55 3.38
CA ALA A 211 -20.55 -2.50 4.67
C ALA A 211 -21.75 -3.46 4.76
N THR A 212 -22.19 -3.99 3.61
CA THR A 212 -23.34 -4.90 3.49
C THR A 212 -22.98 -6.39 3.45
N LEU A 213 -21.72 -6.74 3.76
CA LEU A 213 -21.27 -8.14 3.82
C LEU A 213 -22.10 -8.96 4.81
N SER A 214 -22.29 -10.24 4.47
CA SER A 214 -23.13 -11.15 5.24
C SER A 214 -22.36 -12.29 5.91
N LEU A 215 -21.13 -12.58 5.48
CA LEU A 215 -20.27 -13.59 6.10
C LEU A 215 -19.97 -13.21 7.56
N ARG A 216 -20.11 -14.18 8.47
CA ARG A 216 -19.90 -14.02 9.92
C ARG A 216 -19.06 -15.17 10.46
#